data_AF-A0A7V9MQ67-F1
#
_entry.id   AF-A0A7V9MQ67-F1
#
_cell.length_a   1.000
_cell.length_b   1.000
_cell.length_c   1.000
_cell.angle_alpha   90.00
_cell.angle_beta   90.00
_cell.angle_gamma   90.00
#
_symmetry.space_group_name_H-M   'P 1'
#
loop_
_entity.id
_entity.type
_entity.pdbx_description
1 polymer ?
#
loop_
_entity_poly.entity_id
_entity_poly.type
_entity_poly.pdbx_seq_one_letter_code
_entity_poly.pdbx_strand_id
1 'polypeptide(L)'
;MDSLALDMAAENSLRQMFCARHRGAWSAAVLVGAAADACLIWRRFDVEIFRAGLLVGLLAVTYLTLNRFGRLWRVVPIKEIAIGSVFALGATLVPLVRIGTMNDDFFRAFFPFAAVCSLNCISIAVWERRLDTAQGKWSIATHYPSTEKRVRFLAIVIAAFSFALVGWATEAASVFGCVAVSSLLLGGLHAERARLCRDERVALADLVLLTPVFPLLWTVVA
;
A
#
# COMPACT_ATOMS: atom_id res chain seq x y z
N MET A 1 5.17 16.31 -0.60
CA MET A 1 5.52 15.98 -1.98
C MET A 1 7.03 16.02 -2.12
N ASP A 2 7.65 14.85 -2.23
CA ASP A 2 9.11 14.68 -2.36
C ASP A 2 9.69 15.30 -3.65
N SER A 3 8.84 15.63 -4.63
CA SER A 3 9.23 16.30 -5.88
C SER A 3 9.67 17.76 -5.71
N LEU A 4 9.42 18.37 -4.56
CA LEU A 4 9.79 19.76 -4.27
C LEU A 4 11.24 19.93 -3.83
N ALA A 5 11.88 18.83 -3.42
CA ALA A 5 13.25 18.80 -2.91
C ALA A 5 14.12 17.83 -3.72
N LEU A 6 13.86 17.73 -5.03
CA LEU A 6 14.68 16.91 -5.91
C LEU A 6 16.04 17.58 -6.08
N ASP A 7 17.05 16.97 -5.47
CA ASP A 7 18.42 17.25 -5.83
C ASP A 7 18.69 16.61 -7.21
N MET A 8 18.91 17.45 -8.21
CA MET A 8 19.21 17.02 -9.57
C MET A 8 20.57 16.31 -9.66
N ALA A 9 21.42 16.44 -8.62
CA ALA A 9 22.69 15.73 -8.52
C ALA A 9 22.56 14.31 -7.94
N ALA A 10 21.44 13.97 -7.29
CA ALA A 10 21.20 12.65 -6.72
C ALA A 10 20.53 11.69 -7.72
N GLU A 11 20.70 10.38 -7.51
CA GLU A 11 19.94 9.38 -8.27
C GLU A 11 18.44 9.58 -8.01
N ASN A 12 17.63 9.59 -9.07
CA ASN A 12 16.19 9.85 -9.02
C ASN A 12 15.40 8.72 -9.69
N SER A 13 14.20 8.44 -9.19
CA SER A 13 13.29 7.48 -9.82
C SER A 13 12.59 8.09 -11.04
N LEU A 14 12.22 7.29 -12.05
CA LEU A 14 11.49 7.79 -13.22
C LEU A 14 10.17 8.47 -12.84
N ARG A 15 9.48 7.95 -11.81
CA ARG A 15 8.26 8.58 -11.25
C ARG A 15 8.52 9.99 -10.71
N GLN A 16 9.64 10.21 -10.02
CA GLN A 16 10.01 11.53 -9.50
C GLN A 16 10.29 12.51 -10.64
N MET A 17 11.03 12.06 -11.66
CA MET A 17 11.31 12.87 -12.85
C MET A 17 10.03 13.21 -13.63
N PHE A 18 9.13 12.24 -13.80
CA PHE A 18 7.86 12.44 -14.47
C PHE A 18 6.99 13.46 -13.73
N CYS A 19 6.84 13.31 -12.41
CA CYS A 19 6.09 14.24 -11.56
C CYS A 19 6.71 15.64 -11.53
N ALA A 20 8.03 15.76 -11.56
CA ALA A 20 8.71 17.05 -11.63
C ALA A 20 8.44 17.76 -12.97
N ARG A 21 8.56 17.02 -14.08
CA ARG A 21 8.34 17.54 -15.43
C ARG A 21 6.87 17.93 -15.66
N HIS A 22 5.92 17.16 -15.14
CA HIS A 22 4.48 17.37 -15.37
C HIS A 22 3.77 17.91 -14.13
N ARG A 23 4.49 18.64 -13.27
CA ARG A 23 3.98 19.06 -11.96
C ARG A 23 2.64 19.79 -12.03
N GLY A 24 2.45 20.66 -13.02
CA GLY A 24 1.18 21.37 -13.23
C GLY A 24 0.03 20.42 -13.55
N ALA A 25 0.20 19.58 -14.58
CA ALA A 25 -0.81 18.59 -14.97
C ALA A 25 -1.09 17.57 -13.87
N TRP A 26 -0.07 17.09 -13.17
CA TRP A 26 -0.21 16.19 -12.03
C TRP A 26 -0.97 16.83 -10.87
N SER A 27 -0.63 18.08 -10.51
CA SER A 27 -1.35 18.80 -9.44
C SER A 27 -2.81 19.04 -9.81
N ALA A 28 -3.09 19.37 -11.08
CA ALA A 28 -4.44 19.51 -11.59
C ALA A 28 -5.20 18.17 -11.52
N ALA A 29 -4.58 17.06 -11.95
CA ALA A 29 -5.18 15.73 -11.88
C ALA A 29 -5.50 15.30 -10.44
N VAL A 30 -4.58 15.53 -9.51
CA VAL A 30 -4.82 15.26 -8.07
C VAL A 30 -5.95 16.12 -7.53
N LEU A 31 -6.01 17.40 -7.89
CA LEU A 31 -7.07 18.31 -7.44
C LEU A 31 -8.44 17.90 -8.00
N VAL A 32 -8.50 17.55 -9.29
CA VAL A 32 -9.71 17.08 -9.96
C VAL A 32 -10.17 15.75 -9.34
N GLY A 33 -9.25 14.81 -9.12
CA GLY A 33 -9.54 13.55 -8.42
C GLY A 33 -10.09 13.78 -7.02
N ALA A 34 -9.40 14.60 -6.21
CA ALA A 34 -9.85 14.95 -4.86
C ALA A 34 -11.22 15.64 -4.85
N ALA A 35 -11.50 16.52 -5.82
CA ALA A 35 -12.80 17.17 -5.95
C ALA A 35 -13.90 16.18 -6.36
N ALA A 36 -13.60 15.25 -7.26
CA ALA A 36 -14.51 14.18 -7.65
C ALA A 36 -14.82 13.25 -6.46
N ASP A 37 -13.79 12.85 -5.72
CA ASP A 37 -13.93 12.05 -4.50
C ASP A 37 -14.76 12.79 -3.44
N ALA A 38 -14.48 14.06 -3.18
CA ALA A 38 -15.25 14.87 -2.25
C ALA A 38 -16.73 14.99 -2.68
N CYS A 39 -16.99 15.16 -3.98
CA CYS A 39 -18.35 15.20 -4.53
C CYS A 39 -19.07 13.85 -4.37
N LEU A 40 -18.38 12.73 -4.64
CA LEU A 40 -18.92 11.39 -4.42
C LEU A 40 -19.22 11.13 -2.95
N ILE A 41 -18.28 11.49 -2.07
CA ILE A 41 -18.44 11.39 -0.61
C ILE A 41 -19.67 12.17 -0.18
N TRP A 42 -19.77 13.44 -0.58
CA TRP A 42 -20.89 14.31 -0.23
C TRP A 42 -22.25 13.78 -0.72
N ARG A 43 -22.28 13.15 -1.89
CA ARG A 43 -23.53 12.65 -2.50
C ARG A 43 -23.96 11.27 -2.00
N ARG A 44 -23.02 10.42 -1.57
CA ARG A 44 -23.28 8.97 -1.37
C ARG A 44 -23.04 8.47 0.05
N PHE A 45 -22.34 9.23 0.88
CA PHE A 45 -21.89 8.72 2.18
C PHE A 45 -22.66 9.31 3.35
N ASP A 46 -23.01 8.42 4.27
CA ASP A 46 -23.59 8.76 5.56
C ASP A 46 -22.55 9.50 6.42
N VAL A 47 -23.03 10.37 7.31
CA VAL A 47 -22.18 11.19 8.22
C VAL A 47 -21.21 10.33 9.04
N GLU A 48 -21.59 9.09 9.35
CA GLU A 48 -20.75 8.14 10.10
C GLU A 48 -19.51 7.72 9.31
N ILE A 49 -19.66 7.37 8.03
CA ILE A 49 -18.52 7.00 7.18
C ILE A 49 -17.62 8.22 6.97
N PHE A 50 -18.20 9.41 6.84
CA PHE A 50 -17.43 10.66 6.75
C PHE A 50 -16.58 10.90 8.00
N ARG A 51 -17.14 10.74 9.21
CA ARG A 51 -16.40 10.88 10.47
C ARG A 51 -15.29 9.84 10.60
N ALA A 52 -15.59 8.60 10.29
CA ALA A 52 -14.61 7.52 10.33
C ALA A 52 -13.47 7.77 9.32
N GLY A 53 -13.81 8.28 8.13
CA GLY A 53 -12.86 8.64 7.08
C GLY A 53 -11.97 9.81 7.49
N LEU A 54 -12.54 10.80 8.16
CA LEU A 54 -11.80 11.93 8.73
C LEU A 54 -10.77 11.46 9.77
N LEU A 55 -11.12 10.50 10.63
CA LEU A 55 -10.19 9.94 11.62
C LEU A 55 -9.01 9.22 10.95
N VAL A 56 -9.27 8.38 9.96
CA VAL A 56 -8.21 7.70 9.19
C VAL A 56 -7.36 8.72 8.42
N GLY A 57 -7.99 9.74 7.84
CA GLY A 57 -7.31 10.84 7.16
C GLY A 57 -6.40 11.63 8.10
N LEU A 58 -6.88 11.97 9.30
CA LEU A 58 -6.08 12.64 10.34
C LEU A 58 -4.90 11.76 10.79
N LEU A 59 -5.12 10.45 10.94
CA LEU A 59 -4.05 9.50 11.25
C LEU A 59 -2.99 9.49 10.14
N ALA A 60 -3.40 9.45 8.87
CA ALA A 60 -2.50 9.50 7.72
C ALA A 60 -1.71 10.81 7.66
N VAL A 61 -2.37 11.96 7.86
CA VAL A 61 -1.72 13.29 7.88
C VAL A 61 -0.73 13.38 9.05
N THR A 62 -1.11 12.89 10.23
CA THR A 62 -0.23 12.85 11.40
C THR A 62 0.99 11.99 11.12
N TYR A 63 0.79 10.80 10.56
CA TYR A 63 1.87 9.92 10.14
C TYR A 63 2.82 10.61 9.14
N LEU A 64 2.29 11.24 8.09
CA LEU A 64 3.10 11.93 7.07
C LEU A 64 3.88 13.10 7.65
N THR A 65 3.28 13.84 8.57
CA THR A 65 3.91 14.96 9.26
C THR A 65 5.04 14.46 10.15
N LEU A 66 4.80 13.42 10.94
CA LEU A 66 5.84 12.76 11.74
C LEU A 66 6.95 12.17 10.87
N ASN A 67 6.63 11.60 9.71
CA ASN A 67 7.61 11.08 8.77
C ASN A 67 8.48 12.20 8.17
N ARG A 68 7.92 13.38 7.95
CA ARG A 68 8.65 14.53 7.42
C ARG A 68 9.61 15.16 8.43
N PHE A 69 9.20 15.25 9.70
CA PHE A 69 9.94 16.01 10.73
C PHE A 69 10.66 15.14 11.76
N GLY A 70 10.28 13.87 11.90
CA GLY A 70 10.72 13.02 12.98
C GLY A 70 12.07 12.36 12.71
N ARG A 71 13.10 12.72 13.49
CA ARG A 71 14.27 11.84 13.72
C ARG A 71 13.86 10.50 14.36
N LEU A 72 12.66 10.42 14.93
CA LEU A 72 12.10 9.28 15.65
C LEU A 72 12.07 7.99 14.79
N TRP A 73 11.85 8.12 13.48
CA TRP A 73 11.83 6.98 12.56
C TRP A 73 13.19 6.34 12.33
N ARG A 74 14.30 6.98 12.73
CA ARG A 74 15.62 6.32 12.70
C ARG A 74 15.74 5.17 13.70
N VAL A 75 14.89 5.14 14.73
CA VAL A 75 14.97 4.18 15.83
C VAL A 75 14.02 2.99 15.62
N VAL A 76 12.96 3.16 14.82
CA VAL A 76 11.86 2.19 14.75
C VAL A 76 11.50 1.85 13.28
N PRO A 77 11.77 0.62 12.80
CA PRO A 77 11.48 0.15 11.43
C PRO A 77 10.02 -0.23 11.20
N ILE A 78 9.11 0.61 11.68
CA ILE A 78 7.67 0.38 11.60
C ILE A 78 7.04 1.27 10.52
N LYS A 79 7.80 2.14 9.82
CA LYS A 79 7.18 3.08 8.88
C LYS A 79 6.41 2.37 7.76
N GLU A 80 6.95 1.29 7.20
CA GLU A 80 6.35 0.52 6.10
C GLU A 80 5.16 -0.31 6.59
N ILE A 81 5.21 -0.82 7.82
CA ILE A 81 4.12 -1.57 8.45
C ILE A 81 2.97 -0.63 8.83
N ALA A 82 3.30 0.54 9.38
CA ALA A 82 2.34 1.55 9.78
C ALA A 82 1.58 2.08 8.56
N ILE A 83 2.27 2.45 7.48
CA ILE A 83 1.60 2.94 6.28
C ILE A 83 0.75 1.86 5.60
N GLY A 84 1.24 0.61 5.55
CA GLY A 84 0.47 -0.54 5.07
C GLY A 84 -0.81 -0.76 5.90
N SER A 85 -0.71 -0.59 7.22
CA SER A 85 -1.84 -0.70 8.15
C SER A 85 -2.84 0.46 8.00
N VAL A 86 -2.37 1.69 7.83
CA VAL A 86 -3.25 2.86 7.55
C VAL A 86 -3.98 2.67 6.22
N PHE A 87 -3.30 2.15 5.19
CA PHE A 87 -3.92 1.85 3.91
C PHE A 87 -5.00 0.78 4.06
N ALA A 88 -4.70 -0.31 4.76
CA ALA A 88 -5.68 -1.37 5.02
C ALA A 88 -6.89 -0.85 5.80
N LEU A 89 -6.68 -0.06 6.85
CA LEU A 89 -7.75 0.58 7.61
C LEU A 89 -8.66 1.42 6.71
N GLY A 90 -8.06 2.26 5.86
CA GLY A 90 -8.81 3.10 4.92
C GLY A 90 -9.66 2.28 3.94
N ALA A 91 -9.09 1.21 3.37
CA ALA A 91 -9.79 0.34 2.43
C ALA A 91 -10.89 -0.52 3.10
N THR A 92 -10.71 -0.91 4.36
CA THR A 92 -11.71 -1.68 5.12
C THR A 92 -12.73 -0.81 5.87
N LEU A 93 -12.59 0.51 5.82
CA LEU A 93 -13.42 1.44 6.60
C LEU A 93 -14.90 1.37 6.20
N VAL A 94 -15.17 1.41 4.90
CA VAL A 94 -16.55 1.38 4.38
C VAL A 94 -17.27 0.08 4.76
N PRO A 95 -16.72 -1.12 4.51
CA PRO A 95 -17.38 -2.34 4.95
C PRO A 95 -17.50 -2.42 6.48
N LEU A 96 -16.52 -1.93 7.24
CA LEU A 96 -16.60 -1.90 8.71
C LEU A 96 -17.79 -1.07 9.20
N VAL A 97 -17.98 0.14 8.68
CA VAL A 97 -19.10 1.01 9.10
C VAL A 97 -20.44 0.45 8.63
N ARG A 98 -20.50 -0.18 7.45
CA ARG A 98 -21.73 -0.79 6.91
C ARG A 98 -22.18 -2.04 7.66
N ILE A 99 -21.24 -2.89 8.09
CA ILE A 99 -21.53 -4.10 8.86
C ILE A 99 -21.82 -3.74 10.32
N GLY A 100 -21.24 -2.65 10.83
CA GLY A 100 -21.52 -2.11 12.16
C GLY A 100 -20.96 -2.92 13.32
N THR A 101 -20.34 -4.07 13.06
CA THR A 101 -19.75 -4.93 14.09
C THR A 101 -18.32 -5.36 13.75
N MET A 102 -17.42 -5.21 14.71
CA MET A 102 -16.06 -5.74 14.65
C MET A 102 -16.08 -7.22 15.06
N ASN A 103 -16.49 -8.09 14.14
CA ASN A 103 -16.55 -9.53 14.37
C ASN A 103 -15.18 -10.19 14.13
N ASP A 104 -15.02 -11.43 14.60
CA ASP A 104 -13.81 -12.22 14.36
C ASP A 104 -13.45 -12.31 12.87
N ASP A 105 -14.44 -12.42 11.98
CA ASP A 105 -14.23 -12.49 10.54
C ASP A 105 -13.64 -11.21 9.95
N PHE A 106 -14.02 -10.04 10.50
CA PHE A 106 -13.42 -8.77 10.11
C PHE A 106 -11.92 -8.76 10.42
N PHE A 107 -11.54 -9.14 11.64
CA PHE A 107 -10.13 -9.20 12.03
C PHE A 107 -9.35 -10.25 11.23
N ARG A 108 -9.97 -11.42 11.00
CA ARG A 108 -9.39 -12.48 10.17
C ARG A 108 -9.09 -12.01 8.75
N ALA A 109 -9.94 -11.17 8.15
CA ALA A 109 -9.70 -10.59 6.82
C ALA A 109 -8.74 -9.39 6.87
N PHE A 110 -8.88 -8.53 7.87
CA PHE A 110 -8.11 -7.30 8.03
C PHE A 110 -6.62 -7.56 8.21
N PHE A 111 -6.22 -8.48 9.09
CA PHE A 111 -4.79 -8.71 9.39
C PHE A 111 -3.99 -9.23 8.19
N PRO A 112 -4.44 -10.26 7.44
CA PRO A 112 -3.75 -10.70 6.22
C PRO A 112 -3.70 -9.62 5.14
N PHE A 113 -4.77 -8.84 5.00
CA PHE A 113 -4.79 -7.73 4.05
C PHE A 113 -3.79 -6.63 4.43
N ALA A 114 -3.77 -6.21 5.70
CA ALA A 114 -2.78 -5.28 6.23
C ALA A 114 -1.35 -5.82 6.10
N ALA A 115 -1.15 -7.12 6.29
CA ALA A 115 0.14 -7.77 6.09
C ALA A 115 0.60 -7.71 4.63
N VAL A 116 -0.29 -7.93 3.66
CA VAL A 116 0.00 -7.78 2.22
C VAL A 116 0.31 -6.34 1.85
N CYS A 117 -0.46 -5.37 2.34
CA CYS A 117 -0.19 -3.95 2.10
C CYS A 117 1.17 -3.52 2.68
N SER A 118 1.49 -4.00 3.88
CA SER A 118 2.80 -3.79 4.50
C SER A 118 3.93 -4.46 3.69
N LEU A 119 3.69 -5.68 3.20
CA LEU A 119 4.65 -6.41 2.37
C LEU A 119 4.93 -5.71 1.04
N ASN A 120 3.90 -5.13 0.39
CA ASN A 120 4.08 -4.29 -0.79
C ASN A 120 5.02 -3.11 -0.47
N CYS A 121 4.77 -2.37 0.62
CA CYS A 121 5.59 -1.24 1.03
C CYS A 121 7.05 -1.65 1.33
N ILE A 122 7.24 -2.78 2.04
CA ILE A 122 8.57 -3.34 2.33
C ILE A 122 9.27 -3.77 1.03
N SER A 123 8.55 -4.38 0.09
CA SER A 123 9.11 -4.81 -1.19
C SER A 123 9.64 -3.64 -2.00
N ILE A 124 8.87 -2.55 -2.08
CA ILE A 124 9.28 -1.29 -2.72
C ILE A 124 10.53 -0.74 -2.03
N ALA A 125 10.53 -0.64 -0.69
CA ALA A 125 11.70 -0.18 0.07
C ALA A 125 12.95 -1.03 -0.20
N VAL A 126 12.81 -2.36 -0.33
CA VAL A 126 13.92 -3.26 -0.67
C VAL A 126 14.46 -2.99 -2.08
N TRP A 127 13.58 -2.80 -3.07
CA TRP A 127 14.01 -2.56 -4.45
C TRP A 127 14.57 -1.15 -4.68
N GLU A 128 14.10 -0.17 -3.91
CA GLU A 128 14.57 1.22 -3.95
C GLU A 128 15.71 1.50 -2.96
N ARG A 129 16.23 0.49 -2.26
CA ARG A 129 17.28 0.66 -1.25
C ARG A 129 18.47 1.51 -1.71
N ARG A 130 18.95 1.31 -2.95
CA ARG A 130 20.08 2.08 -3.50
C ARG A 130 19.71 3.56 -3.67
N LEU A 131 18.51 3.82 -4.17
CA LEU A 131 17.96 5.15 -4.33
C LEU A 131 17.79 5.84 -2.98
N ASP A 132 17.20 5.15 -2.00
CA ASP A 132 17.06 5.65 -0.63
C ASP A 132 18.41 6.00 -0.01
N THR A 133 19.41 5.13 -0.19
CA THR A 133 20.78 5.35 0.31
C THR A 133 21.42 6.57 -0.35
N ALA A 134 21.29 6.72 -1.67
CA ALA A 134 21.82 7.85 -2.42
C ALA A 134 21.16 9.17 -2.02
N GLN A 135 19.87 9.14 -1.68
CA GLN A 135 19.10 10.31 -1.22
C GLN A 135 19.23 10.58 0.29
N GLY A 136 20.03 9.79 1.02
CA GLY A 136 20.13 9.88 2.48
C GLY A 136 18.82 9.61 3.22
N LYS A 137 17.87 8.92 2.56
CA LYS A 137 16.58 8.56 3.13
C LYS A 137 16.70 7.29 3.96
N TRP A 138 15.96 7.27 5.06
CA TRP A 138 15.91 6.13 5.95
C TRP A 138 14.81 5.16 5.51
N SER A 139 15.13 3.88 5.32
CA SER A 139 14.14 2.81 5.10
C SER A 139 14.54 1.48 5.74
N ILE A 140 13.59 0.57 5.96
CA ILE A 140 13.89 -0.74 6.58
C ILE A 140 14.98 -1.50 5.82
N ALA A 141 15.00 -1.36 4.50
CA ALA A 141 15.97 -2.02 3.64
C ALA A 141 17.38 -1.42 3.77
N THR A 142 17.51 -0.11 4.01
CA THR A 142 18.82 0.53 4.24
C THR A 142 19.49 0.01 5.50
N HIS A 143 18.72 -0.19 6.57
CA HIS A 143 19.23 -0.60 7.88
C HIS A 143 19.37 -2.13 8.04
N TYR A 144 18.44 -2.91 7.46
CA TYR A 144 18.44 -4.37 7.55
C TYR A 144 18.61 -5.01 6.16
N PRO A 145 19.86 -5.21 5.67
CA PRO A 145 20.13 -5.85 4.38
C PRO A 145 19.53 -7.26 4.23
N SER A 146 19.37 -7.98 5.34
CA SER A 146 18.79 -9.33 5.35
C SER A 146 17.29 -9.36 5.02
N THR A 147 16.61 -8.21 5.02
CA THR A 147 15.18 -8.09 4.69
C THR A 147 14.89 -8.58 3.27
N GLU A 148 15.83 -8.42 2.34
CA GLU A 148 15.69 -8.87 0.95
C GLU A 148 15.34 -10.37 0.87
N LYS A 149 16.03 -11.22 1.63
CA LYS A 149 15.75 -12.67 1.66
C LYS A 149 14.42 -12.99 2.34
N ARG A 150 14.00 -12.15 3.29
CA ARG A 150 12.77 -12.35 4.07
C ARG A 150 11.51 -11.97 3.31
N VAL A 151 11.56 -11.01 2.36
CA VAL A 151 10.39 -10.59 1.58
C VAL A 151 9.72 -11.76 0.88
N ARG A 152 10.49 -12.59 0.14
CA ARG A 152 9.94 -13.76 -0.55
C ARG A 152 9.37 -14.79 0.41
N PHE A 153 10.03 -15.03 1.54
CA PHE A 153 9.54 -15.95 2.56
C PHE A 153 8.22 -15.46 3.17
N LEU A 154 8.15 -14.18 3.56
CA LEU A 154 6.94 -13.56 4.09
C LEU A 154 5.79 -13.62 3.07
N ALA A 155 6.07 -13.36 1.79
CA ALA A 155 5.09 -13.49 0.73
C ALA A 155 4.48 -14.90 0.66
N ILE A 156 5.31 -15.94 0.72
CA ILE A 156 4.84 -17.34 0.69
C ILE A 156 4.05 -17.67 1.95
N VAL A 157 4.51 -17.24 3.13
CA VAL A 157 3.81 -17.49 4.40
C VAL A 157 2.44 -16.83 4.41
N ILE A 158 2.33 -15.56 4.01
CA ILE A 158 1.06 -14.85 3.94
C ILE A 158 0.14 -15.49 2.89
N ALA A 159 0.68 -15.90 1.75
CA ALA A 159 -0.09 -16.61 0.73
C ALA A 159 -0.65 -17.94 1.24
N ALA A 160 0.20 -18.78 1.84
CA ALA A 160 -0.20 -20.09 2.35
C ALA A 160 -1.22 -19.96 3.49
N PHE A 161 -0.99 -19.03 4.41
CA PHE A 161 -1.91 -18.75 5.50
C PHE A 161 -3.27 -18.27 4.97
N SER A 162 -3.28 -17.30 4.06
CA SER A 162 -4.53 -16.77 3.48
C SER A 162 -5.25 -17.84 2.67
N PHE A 163 -4.53 -18.66 1.89
CA PHE A 163 -5.12 -19.77 1.14
C PHE A 163 -5.76 -20.82 2.07
N ALA A 164 -5.13 -21.16 3.19
CA ALA A 164 -5.73 -22.06 4.18
C ALA A 164 -7.05 -21.50 4.76
N LEU A 165 -7.13 -20.18 4.96
CA LEU A 165 -8.35 -19.51 5.46
C LEU A 165 -9.51 -19.53 4.46
N VAL A 166 -9.25 -19.65 3.14
CA VAL A 166 -10.31 -19.75 2.11
C VAL A 166 -11.26 -20.92 2.41
N GLY A 167 -10.72 -22.06 2.88
CA GLY A 167 -11.52 -23.25 3.17
C GLY A 167 -12.31 -23.18 4.48
N TRP A 168 -11.99 -22.25 5.38
CA TRP A 168 -12.63 -22.13 6.70
C TRP A 168 -13.62 -20.97 6.81
N ALA A 169 -13.45 -19.91 6.03
CA ALA A 169 -14.26 -18.70 6.10
C ALA A 169 -14.86 -18.39 4.73
N THR A 170 -15.96 -19.07 4.41
CA THR A 170 -16.65 -18.96 3.11
C THR A 170 -17.07 -17.53 2.77
N GLU A 171 -17.52 -16.76 3.77
CA GLU A 171 -17.98 -15.38 3.60
C GLU A 171 -16.84 -14.40 3.18
N ALA A 172 -15.61 -14.68 3.60
CA ALA A 172 -14.43 -13.85 3.30
C ALA A 172 -13.46 -14.54 2.31
N ALA A 173 -13.87 -15.66 1.71
CA ALA A 173 -13.05 -16.47 0.82
C ALA A 173 -12.49 -15.66 -0.37
N SER A 174 -13.26 -14.73 -0.91
CA SER A 174 -12.83 -13.84 -2.00
C SER A 174 -11.69 -12.91 -1.57
N VAL A 175 -11.77 -12.34 -0.36
CA VAL A 175 -10.73 -11.49 0.21
C VAL A 175 -9.46 -12.31 0.44
N PHE A 176 -9.58 -13.48 1.05
CA PHE A 176 -8.43 -14.37 1.28
C PHE A 176 -7.77 -14.85 -0.02
N GLY A 177 -8.57 -15.17 -1.03
CA GLY A 177 -8.09 -15.47 -2.37
C GLY A 177 -7.30 -14.31 -2.98
N CYS A 178 -7.82 -13.08 -2.91
CA CYS A 178 -7.15 -11.89 -3.40
C CYS A 178 -5.82 -11.63 -2.65
N VAL A 179 -5.83 -11.75 -1.32
CA VAL A 179 -4.62 -11.60 -0.48
C VAL A 179 -3.58 -12.66 -0.84
N ALA A 180 -3.99 -13.91 -1.04
CA ALA A 180 -3.10 -14.99 -1.43
C ALA A 180 -2.47 -14.73 -2.81
N VAL A 181 -3.28 -14.38 -3.81
CA VAL A 181 -2.82 -14.05 -5.17
C VAL A 181 -1.89 -12.83 -5.14
N SER A 182 -2.28 -11.76 -4.44
CA SER A 182 -1.44 -10.57 -4.26
C SER A 182 -0.07 -10.92 -3.66
N SER A 183 -0.06 -11.75 -2.63
CA SER A 183 1.17 -12.21 -1.97
C SER A 183 2.07 -13.00 -2.92
N LEU A 184 1.50 -13.95 -3.67
CA LEU A 184 2.26 -14.76 -4.63
C LEU A 184 2.83 -13.91 -5.76
N LEU A 185 2.06 -12.97 -6.29
CA LEU A 185 2.52 -12.05 -7.34
C LEU A 185 3.66 -11.15 -6.83
N LEU A 186 3.57 -10.61 -5.60
CA LEU A 186 4.68 -9.88 -4.97
C LEU A 186 5.94 -10.75 -4.81
N GLY A 187 5.77 -12.01 -4.38
CA GLY A 187 6.85 -12.99 -4.29
C GLY A 187 7.48 -13.30 -5.65
N GLY A 188 6.67 -13.41 -6.71
CA GLY A 188 7.09 -13.60 -8.09
C GLY A 188 7.87 -12.40 -8.64
N LEU A 189 7.36 -11.18 -8.43
CA LEU A 189 8.07 -9.94 -8.78
C LEU A 189 9.42 -9.84 -8.09
N HIS A 190 9.52 -10.30 -6.84
CA HIS A 190 10.79 -10.35 -6.13
C HIS A 190 11.76 -11.37 -6.76
N ALA A 191 11.27 -12.51 -7.26
CA ALA A 191 12.09 -13.52 -7.93
C ALA A 191 12.60 -13.03 -9.31
N GLU A 192 11.76 -12.31 -10.07
CA GLU A 192 12.09 -11.77 -11.40
C GLU A 192 12.87 -10.45 -11.36
N ARG A 193 13.46 -10.10 -10.21
CA ARG A 193 14.27 -8.90 -10.01
C ARG A 193 15.44 -8.73 -10.98
N ALA A 194 15.93 -9.84 -11.56
CA ALA A 194 17.03 -9.83 -12.51
C ALA A 194 16.57 -9.47 -13.94
N ARG A 195 15.27 -9.64 -14.24
CA ARG A 195 14.70 -9.37 -15.58
C ARG A 195 14.01 -8.02 -15.67
N LEU A 196 13.39 -7.57 -14.58
CA LEU A 196 12.59 -6.35 -14.55
C LEU A 196 13.36 -5.13 -14.03
N CYS A 197 13.15 -3.99 -14.68
CA CYS A 197 13.69 -2.73 -14.19
C CYS A 197 13.11 -2.39 -12.81
N ARG A 198 13.83 -1.59 -12.02
CA ARG A 198 13.39 -1.17 -10.68
C ARG A 198 12.02 -0.51 -10.72
N ASP A 199 11.85 0.47 -11.60
CA ASP A 199 10.65 1.31 -11.63
C ASP A 199 9.42 0.54 -12.15
N GLU A 200 9.62 -0.42 -13.06
CA GLU A 200 8.58 -1.36 -13.49
C GLU A 200 8.10 -2.23 -12.33
N ARG A 201 9.02 -2.76 -11.51
CA ARG A 201 8.66 -3.58 -10.34
C ARG A 201 7.87 -2.79 -9.31
N VAL A 202 8.26 -1.54 -9.06
CA VAL A 202 7.54 -0.66 -8.13
C VAL A 202 6.12 -0.42 -8.64
N ALA A 203 5.95 -0.08 -9.92
CA ALA A 203 4.63 0.11 -10.51
C ALA A 203 3.77 -1.17 -10.47
N LEU A 204 4.36 -2.33 -10.77
CA LEU A 204 3.67 -3.62 -10.73
C LEU A 204 3.29 -4.02 -9.30
N ALA A 205 4.10 -3.69 -8.28
CA ALA A 205 3.75 -4.02 -6.90
C ALA A 205 2.48 -3.31 -6.45
N ASP A 206 2.27 -2.06 -6.84
CA ASP A 206 1.03 -1.33 -6.53
C ASP A 206 -0.16 -1.93 -7.29
N LEU A 207 0.04 -2.31 -8.57
CA LEU A 207 -0.97 -2.97 -9.39
C LEU A 207 -1.41 -4.32 -8.81
N VAL A 208 -0.48 -5.06 -8.21
CA VAL A 208 -0.77 -6.38 -7.59
C VAL A 208 -1.77 -6.24 -6.45
N LEU A 209 -1.80 -5.13 -5.72
CA LEU A 209 -2.81 -4.90 -4.67
C LEU A 209 -4.23 -4.66 -5.23
N LEU A 210 -4.36 -4.40 -6.53
CA LEU A 210 -5.63 -4.24 -7.22
C LEU A 210 -6.25 -5.57 -7.68
N THR A 211 -5.74 -6.73 -7.23
CA THR A 211 -6.36 -8.03 -7.53
C THR A 211 -7.87 -8.11 -7.23
N PRO A 212 -8.43 -7.44 -6.20
CA PRO A 212 -9.88 -7.45 -5.97
C PRO A 212 -10.70 -6.79 -7.07
N VAL A 213 -10.10 -5.93 -7.91
CA VAL A 213 -10.80 -5.26 -9.01
C VAL A 213 -11.17 -6.24 -10.13
N PHE A 214 -10.36 -7.28 -10.36
CA PHE A 214 -10.62 -8.28 -11.39
C PHE A 214 -11.94 -9.06 -11.20
N PRO A 215 -12.21 -9.68 -10.03
CA PRO A 215 -13.50 -10.34 -9.80
C PRO A 215 -14.67 -9.35 -9.80
N LEU A 216 -14.48 -8.12 -9.30
CA LEU A 216 -15.51 -7.07 -9.36
C LEU A 216 -15.89 -6.71 -10.81
N LEU A 217 -14.90 -6.46 -11.67
CA LEU A 217 -15.15 -6.19 -13.09
C LEU A 217 -15.78 -7.38 -13.79
N TRP A 218 -15.36 -8.60 -13.46
CA TRP A 218 -15.96 -9.82 -13.99
C TRP A 218 -17.46 -9.91 -13.65
N THR A 219 -17.85 -9.60 -12.41
CA THR A 219 -19.26 -9.61 -12.00
C THR A 219 -20.12 -8.49 -12.60
N VAL A 220 -19.51 -7.41 -13.10
CA VAL A 220 -20.24 -6.29 -13.74
C VAL A 220 -20.40 -6.53 -15.25
N VAL A 221 -19.51 -7.31 -15.86
CA VAL A 221 -19.49 -7.57 -17.30
C VAL A 221 -20.18 -8.89 -17.67
N ALA A 222 -20.19 -9.88 -16.77
CA ALA A 222 -20.88 -11.17 -16.94
C ALA A 222 -22.38 -11.07 -16.60
#